data_AF-A0A494YTH4-F1
#
_entry.id   AF-A0A494YTH4-F1
#
_cell.length_a   1.000
_cell.length_b   1.000
_cell.length_c   1.000
_cell.angle_alpha   90.00
_cell.angle_beta   90.00
_cell.angle_gamma   90.00
#
_symmetry.space_group_name_H-M   'P 1'
#
loop_
_entity.id
_entity.type
_entity.pdbx_description
1 polymer ?
#
loop_
_entity_poly.entity_id
_entity_poly.type
_entity_poly.pdbx_seq_one_letter_code
_entity_poly.pdbx_strand_id
1 'polypeptide(L)'
;MKKLPIFILLFLLLAGCKDQSVYHVYDNNNQEIEKEEANEKKVSENVMVHGYSGVANGYVIDSKNRKKWIVTVASSVSGHPNAIIVTSEGKEIEADVIGIDKEHNIAILYINNSAKITPYSLSDKSVERNENEISKAQLDDEKRLQGIVSVIQKDGKFQEELVEAKVIKEAIANAKKKPISYKERAELVAFFKDFPKVQKDAINRMHTTERASFSYNSDELLIFIDNFHEALNTYFHTGESEIINDYIGSDDLKKHLVKVVEEDISKLHLTTSEVKSVNAVDYQYVVELETTINNKGEERTVSEIVKCILLNKEWKVISFTIQEQN
;
A
#
# COMPACT_ATOMS: atom_id res chain seq x y z
N MET A 1 -2.21 -41.00 29.00
CA MET A 1 -2.20 -40.38 27.66
C MET A 1 -0.86 -39.71 27.47
N LYS A 2 -0.02 -40.22 26.57
CA LYS A 2 1.33 -39.67 26.31
C LYS A 2 1.17 -38.47 25.37
N LYS A 3 1.48 -37.27 25.85
CA LYS A 3 1.62 -36.08 24.98
C LYS A 3 2.88 -36.29 24.15
N LEU A 4 2.73 -36.44 22.84
CA LEU A 4 3.84 -36.50 21.90
C LEU A 4 4.22 -35.05 21.58
N PRO A 5 5.43 -34.57 21.91
CA PRO A 5 5.86 -33.25 21.47
C PRO A 5 6.15 -33.34 19.96
N ILE A 6 5.34 -32.66 19.14
CA ILE A 6 5.63 -32.42 17.73
C ILE A 6 6.73 -31.36 17.70
N PHE A 7 7.98 -31.79 17.63
CA PHE A 7 9.10 -30.92 17.31
C PHE A 7 9.04 -30.63 15.80
N ILE A 8 8.46 -29.49 15.43
CA ILE A 8 8.69 -28.93 14.09
C ILE A 8 10.15 -28.47 14.06
N LEU A 9 10.92 -29.13 13.22
CA LEU A 9 12.37 -29.03 13.12
C LEU A 9 12.74 -27.67 12.50
N LEU A 10 13.16 -26.74 13.33
CA LEU A 10 13.72 -25.44 12.93
C LEU A 10 15.10 -25.67 12.28
N PHE A 11 15.19 -25.62 10.95
CA PHE A 11 16.48 -25.61 10.25
C PHE A 11 16.76 -24.21 9.68
N LEU A 12 17.64 -23.49 10.37
CA LEU A 12 18.34 -22.31 9.86
C LEU A 12 19.25 -22.74 8.70
N LEU A 13 18.82 -22.54 7.45
CA LEU A 13 19.72 -22.56 6.31
C LEU A 13 20.46 -21.23 6.24
N LEU A 14 21.55 -21.12 7.00
CA LEU A 14 22.61 -20.16 6.75
C LEU A 14 23.50 -20.69 5.60
N ALA A 15 23.07 -20.43 4.37
CA ALA A 15 24.01 -20.40 3.24
C ALA A 15 24.51 -18.95 3.11
N GLY A 16 25.72 -18.72 3.62
CA GLY A 16 26.38 -17.42 3.52
C GLY A 16 26.89 -17.15 2.11
N CYS A 17 26.54 -15.98 1.58
CA CYS A 17 27.50 -15.14 0.88
C CYS A 17 27.72 -13.90 1.73
N LYS A 18 28.94 -13.74 2.24
CA LYS A 18 29.44 -12.47 2.72
C LYS A 18 29.47 -11.53 1.53
N ASP A 19 28.67 -10.47 1.55
CA ASP A 19 29.02 -9.26 0.82
C ASP A 19 28.91 -8.06 1.74
N GLN A 20 30.03 -7.35 1.84
CA GLN A 20 30.15 -6.08 2.52
C GLN A 20 29.43 -5.03 1.68
N SER A 21 28.18 -4.70 2.01
CA SER A 21 27.57 -3.49 1.49
C SER A 21 27.96 -2.31 2.40
N VAL A 22 28.71 -1.41 1.78
CA VAL A 22 29.24 -0.18 2.32
C VAL A 22 28.08 0.75 2.71
N TYR A 23 27.88 0.99 4.00
CA TYR A 23 27.16 2.18 4.44
C TYR A 23 28.03 3.39 4.08
N HIS A 24 27.68 4.09 2.99
CA HIS A 24 28.13 5.46 2.81
C HIS A 24 27.42 6.33 3.86
N VAL A 25 28.13 6.52 4.97
CA VAL A 25 27.90 7.65 5.87
C VAL A 25 28.13 8.91 5.05
N TYR A 26 27.10 9.75 4.94
CA TYR A 26 27.25 11.09 4.38
C TYR A 26 28.20 11.89 5.26
N ASP A 27 29.44 12.04 4.78
CA ASP A 27 30.39 13.02 5.28
C ASP A 27 30.13 14.33 4.52
N ASN A 28 29.25 15.16 5.06
CA ASN A 28 28.99 16.49 4.50
C ASN A 28 29.89 17.48 5.23
N ASN A 29 31.05 17.74 4.63
CA ASN A 29 31.95 18.81 5.04
C ASN A 29 31.25 20.18 4.95
N ASN A 30 31.28 20.88 6.09
CA ASN A 30 31.12 22.31 6.31
C ASN A 30 30.90 23.21 5.08
N GLN A 31 29.70 23.80 5.01
CA GLN A 31 29.60 25.25 4.92
C GLN A 31 28.73 25.73 6.09
N GLU A 32 29.35 26.49 7.01
CA GLU A 32 28.64 27.28 8.01
C GLU A 32 27.72 28.26 7.28
N ILE A 33 26.42 27.96 7.29
CA ILE A 33 25.38 28.93 6.97
C ILE A 33 24.89 29.46 8.32
N GLU A 34 25.00 30.77 8.49
CA GLU A 34 24.47 31.51 9.63
C GLU A 34 23.05 31.06 9.95
N LYS A 35 22.84 30.64 11.21
CA LYS A 35 21.52 30.36 11.76
C LYS A 35 20.75 31.67 11.87
N GLU A 36 20.09 32.07 10.80
CA GLU A 36 18.90 32.91 10.92
C GLU A 36 17.82 32.09 11.63
N GLU A 37 17.23 32.67 12.68
CA GLU A 37 16.07 32.12 13.37
C GLU A 37 14.95 31.90 12.35
N ALA A 38 14.77 30.64 11.94
CA ALA A 38 13.76 30.25 10.97
C ALA A 38 12.37 30.46 11.57
N ASN A 39 11.76 31.61 11.27
CA ASN A 39 10.31 31.72 11.20
C ASN A 39 9.81 30.60 10.28
N GLU A 40 9.24 29.55 10.86
CA GLU A 40 8.72 28.39 10.12
C GLU A 40 7.70 28.86 9.09
N LYS A 41 8.12 28.94 7.82
CA LYS A 41 7.23 29.26 6.70
C LYS A 41 6.15 28.18 6.66
N LYS A 42 4.89 28.62 6.70
CA LYS A 42 3.73 27.74 6.51
C LYS A 42 3.70 27.29 5.04
N VAL A 43 3.69 25.98 4.83
CA VAL A 43 3.56 25.35 3.51
C VAL A 43 2.09 25.44 3.06
N SER A 44 1.88 25.63 1.74
CA SER A 44 0.55 25.70 1.10
C SER A 44 -0.38 24.56 1.52
N GLU A 45 -1.66 24.85 1.68
CA GLU A 45 -2.73 23.89 2.01
C GLU A 45 -3.03 22.92 0.84
N ASN A 46 -2.73 23.35 -0.38
CA ASN A 46 -2.74 22.55 -1.59
C ASN A 46 -1.36 21.92 -1.84
N VAL A 47 -1.39 20.65 -2.23
CA VAL A 47 -0.22 19.86 -2.64
C VAL A 47 -0.47 19.23 -4.01
N MET A 48 0.60 18.88 -4.72
CA MET A 48 0.48 18.02 -5.89
C MET A 48 0.53 16.55 -5.45
N VAL A 49 -0.37 15.73 -5.97
CA VAL A 49 -0.43 14.29 -5.71
C VAL A 49 -0.03 13.57 -6.98
N HIS A 50 1.06 12.84 -6.92
CA HIS A 50 1.51 11.98 -8.00
C HIS A 50 1.19 10.53 -7.62
N GLY A 51 0.16 9.97 -8.24
CA GLY A 51 -0.17 8.56 -8.11
C GLY A 51 0.29 7.75 -9.32
N TYR A 52 0.09 6.44 -9.24
CA TYR A 52 0.44 5.51 -10.31
C TYR A 52 -0.32 5.78 -11.61
N SER A 53 -1.57 6.22 -11.49
CA SER A 53 -2.48 6.40 -12.64
C SER A 53 -2.45 7.82 -13.22
N GLY A 54 -1.99 8.83 -12.46
CA GLY A 54 -1.94 10.22 -12.89
C GLY A 54 -1.46 11.20 -11.81
N VAL A 55 -1.44 12.49 -12.17
CA VAL A 55 -1.17 13.60 -11.25
C VAL A 55 -2.45 14.39 -11.00
N ALA A 56 -2.74 14.71 -9.74
CA ALA A 56 -3.90 15.49 -9.32
C ALA A 56 -3.52 16.49 -8.22
N ASN A 57 -4.39 17.45 -7.92
CA ASN A 57 -4.24 18.25 -6.71
C ASN A 57 -4.69 17.44 -5.49
N GLY A 58 -4.04 17.69 -4.36
CA GLY A 58 -4.42 17.23 -3.04
C GLY A 58 -4.69 18.40 -2.12
N TYR A 59 -5.62 18.21 -1.19
CA TYR A 59 -6.00 19.22 -0.21
C TYR A 59 -5.86 18.64 1.18
N VAL A 60 -5.03 19.25 2.02
CA VAL A 60 -4.86 18.81 3.41
C VAL A 60 -6.08 19.25 4.21
N ILE A 61 -6.82 18.31 4.81
CA ILE A 61 -8.09 18.59 5.49
C ILE A 61 -7.97 18.47 7.01
N ASP A 62 -7.12 17.58 7.49
CA ASP A 62 -6.85 17.41 8.92
C ASP A 62 -5.35 17.27 9.12
N SER A 63 -4.83 17.91 10.17
CA SER A 63 -3.42 17.92 10.54
C SER A 63 -3.33 17.91 12.07
N LYS A 64 -2.83 16.82 12.63
CA LYS A 64 -2.61 16.65 14.08
C LYS A 64 -1.21 16.13 14.32
N ASN A 65 -0.34 16.96 14.88
CA ASN A 65 1.08 16.67 15.08
C ASN A 65 1.74 16.30 13.73
N ARG A 66 2.23 15.05 13.63
CA ARG A 66 2.86 14.53 12.42
C ARG A 66 1.86 13.94 11.42
N LYS A 67 0.64 13.67 11.85
CA LYS A 67 -0.40 12.99 11.07
C LYS A 67 -1.18 13.98 10.23
N LYS A 68 -1.30 13.73 8.93
CA LYS A 68 -2.10 14.57 8.03
C LYS A 68 -2.94 13.70 7.11
N TRP A 69 -4.13 14.19 6.81
CA TRP A 69 -5.10 13.56 5.92
C TRP A 69 -5.36 14.47 4.74
N ILE A 70 -5.21 13.91 3.55
CA ILE A 70 -5.27 14.63 2.28
C ILE A 70 -6.41 14.02 1.48
N VAL A 71 -7.26 14.86 0.89
CA VAL A 71 -8.25 14.41 -0.10
C VAL A 71 -7.73 14.71 -1.50
N THR A 72 -7.93 13.77 -2.42
CA THR A 72 -7.61 13.90 -3.85
C THR A 72 -8.59 13.09 -4.68
N VAL A 73 -8.42 13.08 -6.00
CA VAL A 73 -9.24 12.28 -6.93
C VAL A 73 -8.74 10.83 -6.95
N ALA A 74 -9.65 9.87 -6.74
CA ALA A 74 -9.29 8.46 -6.60
C ALA A 74 -8.66 7.86 -7.86
N SER A 75 -9.16 8.23 -9.05
CA SER A 75 -8.66 7.75 -10.33
C SER A 75 -7.18 8.04 -10.59
N SER A 76 -6.57 8.97 -9.85
CA SER A 76 -5.13 9.27 -9.96
C SER A 76 -4.26 8.34 -9.13
N VAL A 77 -4.79 7.77 -8.05
CA VAL A 77 -4.03 6.99 -7.04
C VAL A 77 -4.47 5.54 -6.91
N SER A 78 -5.62 5.15 -7.47
CA SER A 78 -6.23 3.82 -7.29
C SER A 78 -5.39 2.63 -7.75
N GLY A 79 -4.37 2.86 -8.58
CA GLY A 79 -3.51 1.80 -9.11
C GLY A 79 -2.40 1.33 -8.16
N HIS A 80 -2.24 1.95 -6.99
CA HIS A 80 -1.14 1.65 -6.08
C HIS A 80 -1.48 1.99 -4.63
N PRO A 81 -0.97 1.25 -3.63
CA PRO A 81 -1.22 1.54 -2.20
C PRO A 81 -0.55 2.84 -1.73
N ASN A 82 0.44 3.34 -2.46
CA ASN A 82 1.18 4.56 -2.15
C ASN A 82 1.02 5.62 -3.25
N ALA A 83 1.15 6.89 -2.86
CA ALA A 83 1.29 8.04 -3.74
C ALA A 83 2.43 8.94 -3.25
N ILE A 84 2.94 9.82 -4.12
CA ILE A 84 3.93 10.84 -3.76
C ILE A 84 3.25 12.21 -3.69
N ILE A 85 3.46 12.91 -2.59
CA ILE A 85 2.98 14.27 -2.35
C ILE A 85 4.14 15.24 -2.59
N VAL A 86 3.95 16.21 -3.47
CA VAL A 86 4.88 17.31 -3.69
C VAL A 86 4.32 18.58 -3.06
N THR A 87 5.02 19.11 -2.05
CA THR A 87 4.60 20.34 -1.37
C THR A 87 4.89 21.58 -2.23
N SER A 88 4.38 22.74 -1.83
CA SER A 88 4.70 24.02 -2.49
C SER A 88 6.17 24.41 -2.43
N GLU A 89 6.95 23.76 -1.57
CA GLU A 89 8.41 23.93 -1.47
C GLU A 89 9.17 22.93 -2.34
N GLY A 90 8.47 22.10 -3.12
CA GLY A 90 9.07 21.03 -3.94
C GLY A 90 9.50 19.82 -3.13
N LYS A 91 9.12 19.71 -1.85
CA LYS A 91 9.46 18.54 -1.04
C LYS A 91 8.55 17.38 -1.40
N GLU A 92 9.17 16.24 -1.70
CA GLU A 92 8.48 14.99 -2.00
C GLU A 92 8.30 14.14 -0.74
N ILE A 93 7.12 13.54 -0.58
CA ILE A 93 6.71 12.82 0.62
C ILE A 93 5.83 11.64 0.21
N GLU A 94 6.20 10.42 0.59
CA GLU A 94 5.34 9.25 0.39
C GLU A 94 4.08 9.31 1.28
N ALA A 95 2.96 8.90 0.72
CA ALA A 95 1.65 8.86 1.36
C ALA A 95 0.94 7.53 1.11
N ASP A 96 0.28 7.02 2.15
CA ASP A 96 -0.52 5.80 2.09
C ASP A 96 -1.93 6.12 1.56
N VAL A 97 -2.45 5.32 0.63
CA VAL A 97 -3.85 5.35 0.20
C VAL A 97 -4.69 4.56 1.20
N ILE A 98 -5.28 5.27 2.16
CA ILE A 98 -6.00 4.67 3.29
C ILE A 98 -7.52 4.61 3.10
N GLY A 99 -8.06 5.25 2.07
CA GLY A 99 -9.48 5.18 1.76
C GLY A 99 -9.78 5.59 0.33
N ILE A 100 -10.79 4.96 -0.27
CA ILE A 100 -11.31 5.33 -1.58
C ILE A 100 -12.83 5.31 -1.51
N ASP A 101 -13.45 6.41 -1.89
CA ASP A 101 -14.88 6.51 -2.16
C ASP A 101 -15.09 6.36 -3.67
N LYS A 102 -15.60 5.19 -4.04
CA LYS A 102 -15.85 4.80 -5.43
C LYS A 102 -16.88 5.70 -6.10
N GLU A 103 -17.96 6.03 -5.39
CA GLU A 103 -19.12 6.73 -5.96
C GLU A 103 -18.79 8.18 -6.29
N HIS A 104 -17.95 8.80 -5.46
CA HIS A 104 -17.55 10.21 -5.63
C HIS A 104 -16.17 10.37 -6.30
N ASN A 105 -15.47 9.28 -6.60
CA ASN A 105 -14.12 9.27 -7.15
C ASN A 105 -13.15 10.15 -6.30
N ILE A 106 -13.17 9.95 -4.99
CA ILE A 106 -12.22 10.61 -4.07
C ILE A 106 -11.40 9.59 -3.30
N ALA A 107 -10.15 9.92 -3.03
CA ALA A 107 -9.26 9.11 -2.20
C ALA A 107 -8.76 9.92 -1.01
N ILE A 108 -8.56 9.20 0.10
CA ILE A 108 -7.99 9.72 1.34
C ILE A 108 -6.57 9.20 1.46
N LEU A 109 -5.61 10.12 1.47
CA LEU A 109 -4.21 9.82 1.67
C LEU A 109 -3.79 10.17 3.10
N TYR A 110 -2.82 9.44 3.61
CA TYR A 110 -2.25 9.64 4.94
C TYR A 110 -0.74 9.82 4.87
N ILE A 111 -0.24 10.82 5.60
CA ILE A 111 1.20 11.04 5.79
C ILE A 111 1.52 11.20 7.28
N ASN A 112 2.69 10.68 7.68
CA ASN A 112 3.21 10.79 9.04
C ASN A 112 4.61 11.44 9.08
N ASN A 113 4.66 12.77 8.95
CA ASN A 113 5.91 13.52 8.84
C ASN A 113 5.92 14.81 9.68
N SER A 114 7.10 15.42 9.82
CA SER A 114 7.30 16.69 10.52
C SER A 114 6.99 17.95 9.70
N ALA A 115 6.65 17.83 8.41
CA ALA A 115 6.37 18.99 7.57
C ALA A 115 5.18 19.79 8.13
N LYS A 116 5.26 21.12 8.13
CA LYS A 116 4.18 21.99 8.66
C LYS A 116 3.29 22.46 7.51
N ILE A 117 2.31 21.63 7.17
CA ILE A 117 1.30 21.94 6.15
C ILE A 117 0.03 22.43 6.85
N THR A 118 -0.49 23.58 6.41
CA THR A 118 -1.73 24.15 6.96
C THR A 118 -2.92 23.40 6.37
N PRO A 119 -3.90 22.93 7.18
CA PRO A 119 -5.09 22.29 6.64
C PRO A 119 -6.17 23.30 6.26
N TYR A 120 -6.93 23.02 5.21
CA TYR A 120 -8.19 23.71 4.94
C TYR A 120 -9.21 23.45 6.05
N SER A 121 -9.93 24.50 6.43
CA SER A 121 -11.19 24.32 7.15
C SER A 121 -12.30 23.92 6.19
N LEU A 122 -13.17 23.00 6.58
CA LEU A 122 -14.33 22.60 5.78
C LEU A 122 -15.49 23.59 5.99
N SER A 123 -16.19 23.93 4.90
CA SER A 123 -17.37 24.81 4.94
C SER A 123 -18.64 23.99 5.19
N ASP A 124 -19.57 24.55 6.00
CA ASP A 124 -20.93 24.03 6.18
C ASP A 124 -21.96 24.73 5.26
N LYS A 125 -21.52 25.70 4.44
CA LYS A 125 -22.40 26.45 3.52
C LYS A 125 -22.72 25.61 2.29
N SER A 126 -23.96 25.70 1.81
CA SER A 126 -24.38 25.11 0.53
C SER A 126 -23.58 25.69 -0.64
N VAL A 127 -23.42 24.88 -1.67
CA VAL A 127 -22.50 25.12 -2.78
C VAL A 127 -23.15 25.94 -3.90
N GLU A 128 -22.43 26.93 -4.43
CA GLU A 128 -22.67 27.49 -5.76
C GLU A 128 -21.48 27.19 -6.68
N ARG A 129 -21.59 26.21 -7.59
CA ARG A 129 -20.45 25.77 -8.42
C ARG A 129 -19.89 26.93 -9.25
N ASN A 130 -18.60 27.24 -9.05
CA ASN A 130 -17.88 28.29 -9.79
C ASN A 130 -16.63 27.79 -10.54
N GLU A 131 -16.21 26.55 -10.31
CA GLU A 131 -15.04 25.92 -10.94
C GLU A 131 -15.44 24.72 -11.81
N ASN A 132 -14.71 24.53 -12.92
CA ASN A 132 -14.96 23.48 -13.92
C ASN A 132 -13.72 22.62 -14.21
N GLU A 133 -12.71 22.66 -13.35
CA GLU A 133 -11.47 21.90 -13.55
C GLU A 133 -11.41 20.72 -12.58
N ILE A 134 -11.25 19.51 -13.11
CA ILE A 134 -11.12 18.29 -12.31
C ILE A 134 -9.98 18.44 -11.31
N SER A 135 -10.20 17.93 -10.11
CA SER A 135 -9.29 18.02 -8.98
C SER A 135 -9.14 19.43 -8.41
N LYS A 136 -9.89 20.44 -8.86
CA LYS A 136 -9.81 21.78 -8.28
C LYS A 136 -10.75 21.92 -7.07
N ALA A 137 -10.26 22.56 -6.02
CA ALA A 137 -11.05 22.90 -4.85
C ALA A 137 -11.95 24.10 -5.13
N GLN A 138 -13.14 24.03 -4.57
CA GLN A 138 -14.04 25.17 -4.45
C GLN A 138 -14.00 25.71 -3.03
N LEU A 139 -13.80 27.03 -2.89
CA LEU A 139 -13.70 27.72 -1.60
C LEU A 139 -14.85 28.71 -1.42
N ASP A 140 -15.29 28.90 -0.18
CA ASP A 140 -16.22 29.99 0.16
C ASP A 140 -15.48 31.33 0.40
N ASP A 141 -16.24 32.40 0.69
CA ASP A 141 -15.69 33.74 0.93
C ASP A 141 -14.69 33.80 2.10
N GLU A 142 -14.76 32.84 3.02
CA GLU A 142 -13.86 32.70 4.18
C GLU A 142 -12.65 31.80 3.86
N LYS A 143 -12.48 31.42 2.59
CA LYS A 143 -11.45 30.49 2.10
C LYS A 143 -11.57 29.08 2.69
N ARG A 144 -12.76 28.66 3.12
CA ARG A 144 -13.02 27.31 3.60
C ARG A 144 -13.41 26.42 2.43
N LEU A 145 -12.96 25.17 2.44
CA LEU A 145 -13.22 24.20 1.39
C LEU A 145 -14.71 23.81 1.38
N GLN A 146 -15.41 24.13 0.29
CA GLN A 146 -16.79 23.69 0.02
C GLN A 146 -16.84 22.32 -0.66
N GLY A 147 -15.81 21.95 -1.41
CA GLY A 147 -15.73 20.66 -2.08
C GLY A 147 -14.58 20.59 -3.09
N ILE A 148 -14.45 19.44 -3.76
CA ILE A 148 -13.50 19.26 -4.86
C ILE A 148 -14.25 18.80 -6.11
N VAL A 149 -13.88 19.33 -7.27
CA VAL A 149 -14.46 18.87 -8.55
C VAL A 149 -13.87 17.50 -8.88
N SER A 150 -14.71 16.51 -9.09
CA SER A 150 -14.35 15.15 -9.47
C SER A 150 -15.11 14.74 -10.72
N VAL A 151 -14.70 13.62 -11.32
CA VAL A 151 -15.46 12.95 -12.38
C VAL A 151 -16.08 11.71 -11.78
N ILE A 152 -17.40 11.56 -11.89
CA ILE A 152 -18.11 10.36 -11.48
C ILE A 152 -18.66 9.61 -12.70
N GLN A 153 -18.94 8.32 -12.54
CA GLN A 153 -19.59 7.52 -13.57
C GLN A 153 -21.08 7.34 -13.23
N LYS A 154 -21.95 7.91 -14.07
CA LYS A 154 -23.41 7.84 -13.90
C LYS A 154 -24.06 7.44 -15.22
N ASP A 155 -24.87 6.38 -15.19
CA ASP A 155 -25.55 5.83 -16.37
C ASP A 155 -24.58 5.52 -17.52
N GLY A 156 -23.39 5.00 -17.20
CA GLY A 156 -22.34 4.66 -18.16
C GLY A 156 -21.60 5.86 -18.77
N LYS A 157 -21.85 7.09 -18.28
CA LYS A 157 -21.19 8.30 -18.74
C LYS A 157 -20.39 8.96 -17.62
N PHE A 158 -19.29 9.60 -18.00
CA PHE A 158 -18.51 10.44 -17.09
C PHE A 158 -19.15 11.82 -16.98
N GLN A 159 -19.34 12.27 -15.74
CA GLN A 159 -19.91 13.59 -15.42
C GLN A 159 -19.05 14.27 -14.37
N GLU A 160 -18.80 15.56 -14.54
CA GLU A 160 -18.11 16.37 -13.53
C GLU A 160 -19.08 16.78 -12.43
N GLU A 161 -18.74 16.45 -11.19
CA GLU A 161 -19.54 16.75 -10.01
C GLU A 161 -18.66 17.37 -8.93
N LEU A 162 -19.22 18.31 -8.16
CA LEU A 162 -18.54 18.80 -6.97
C LEU A 162 -18.82 17.83 -5.82
N VAL A 163 -17.76 17.22 -5.30
CA VAL A 163 -17.83 16.39 -4.10
C VAL A 163 -17.81 17.31 -2.89
N GLU A 164 -18.96 17.45 -2.24
CA GLU A 164 -19.15 18.40 -1.15
C GLU A 164 -18.29 18.09 0.09
N ALA A 165 -17.97 19.13 0.85
CA ALA A 165 -17.18 19.06 2.09
C ALA A 165 -17.75 18.06 3.11
N LYS A 166 -19.07 17.90 3.16
CA LYS A 166 -19.73 16.91 4.02
C LYS A 166 -19.33 15.48 3.63
N VAL A 167 -19.35 15.16 2.33
CA VAL A 167 -18.94 13.86 1.80
C VAL A 167 -17.46 13.61 2.09
N ILE A 168 -16.61 14.61 1.87
CA ILE A 168 -15.17 14.54 2.19
C ILE A 168 -14.95 14.24 3.68
N LYS A 169 -15.68 14.92 4.57
CA LYS A 169 -15.60 14.72 6.02
C LYS A 169 -15.98 13.29 6.42
N GLU A 170 -17.05 12.76 5.84
CA GLU A 170 -17.51 11.38 6.06
C GLU A 170 -16.49 10.37 5.55
N ALA A 171 -15.94 10.57 4.33
CA ALA A 171 -14.90 9.72 3.77
C ALA A 171 -13.64 9.67 4.64
N ILE A 172 -13.18 10.81 5.18
CA ILE A 172 -12.04 10.86 6.11
C ILE A 172 -12.36 10.11 7.41
N ALA A 173 -13.56 10.28 7.97
CA ALA A 173 -13.96 9.59 9.18
C ALA A 173 -14.01 8.07 8.98
N ASN A 174 -14.54 7.62 7.83
CA ASN A 174 -14.59 6.22 7.45
C ASN A 174 -13.18 5.64 7.25
N ALA A 175 -12.31 6.31 6.51
CA ALA A 175 -10.93 5.86 6.28
C ALA A 175 -10.12 5.75 7.59
N LYS A 176 -10.36 6.64 8.55
CA LYS A 176 -9.73 6.55 9.89
C LYS A 176 -10.23 5.36 10.70
N LYS A 177 -11.50 4.98 10.55
CA LYS A 177 -12.14 3.91 11.30
C LYS A 177 -11.85 2.52 10.70
N LYS A 178 -11.92 2.43 9.38
CA LYS A 178 -11.69 1.22 8.60
C LYS A 178 -10.88 1.61 7.36
N PRO A 179 -9.54 1.59 7.44
CA PRO A 179 -8.70 1.77 6.27
C PRO A 179 -9.05 0.73 5.20
N ILE A 180 -8.95 1.13 3.94
CA ILE A 180 -9.19 0.23 2.80
C ILE A 180 -8.15 -0.90 2.78
N SER A 181 -8.62 -2.13 2.61
CA SER A 181 -7.75 -3.31 2.47
C SER A 181 -7.14 -3.39 1.07
N TYR A 182 -6.07 -4.18 0.90
CA TYR A 182 -5.46 -4.43 -0.41
C TYR A 182 -6.43 -5.13 -1.37
N LYS A 183 -7.31 -6.01 -0.88
CA LYS A 183 -8.37 -6.66 -1.70
C LYS A 183 -9.38 -5.63 -2.22
N GLU A 184 -9.89 -4.78 -1.33
CA GLU A 184 -10.82 -3.71 -1.70
C GLU A 184 -10.16 -2.72 -2.68
N ARG A 185 -8.87 -2.37 -2.52
CA ARG A 185 -8.15 -1.53 -3.48
C ARG A 185 -8.00 -2.21 -4.84
N ALA A 186 -7.63 -3.48 -4.87
CA ALA A 186 -7.42 -4.22 -6.12
C ALA A 186 -8.69 -4.31 -6.98
N GLU A 187 -9.86 -4.49 -6.36
CA GLU A 187 -11.15 -4.46 -7.05
C GLU A 187 -11.44 -3.10 -7.71
N LEU A 188 -10.95 -2.01 -7.11
CA LEU A 188 -11.15 -0.65 -7.63
C LEU A 188 -10.21 -0.30 -8.78
N VAL A 189 -9.09 -1.01 -8.96
CA VAL A 189 -8.16 -0.77 -10.09
C VAL A 189 -8.89 -0.88 -11.43
N ALA A 190 -9.69 -1.94 -11.60
CA ALA A 190 -10.45 -2.16 -12.83
C ALA A 190 -11.52 -1.09 -13.05
N PHE A 191 -12.19 -0.66 -11.97
CA PHE A 191 -13.23 0.38 -12.04
C PHE A 191 -12.68 1.73 -12.51
N PHE A 192 -11.53 2.15 -11.97
CA PHE A 192 -10.94 3.46 -12.29
C PHE A 192 -10.10 3.48 -13.57
N LYS A 193 -9.87 2.33 -14.21
CA LYS A 193 -9.02 2.20 -15.40
C LYS A 193 -9.40 3.15 -16.53
N ASP A 194 -10.70 3.35 -16.74
CA ASP A 194 -11.25 4.12 -17.86
C ASP A 194 -11.61 5.57 -17.47
N PHE A 195 -11.39 5.96 -16.21
CA PHE A 195 -11.67 7.32 -15.78
C PHE A 195 -10.75 8.32 -16.50
N PRO A 196 -11.23 9.53 -16.83
CA PRO A 196 -10.41 10.59 -17.38
C PRO A 196 -9.19 10.87 -16.49
N LYS A 197 -8.00 10.83 -17.09
CA LYS A 197 -6.75 11.13 -16.38
C LYS A 197 -6.60 12.65 -16.24
N VAL A 198 -6.32 13.11 -15.01
CA VAL A 198 -6.18 14.53 -14.68
C VAL A 198 -4.95 15.13 -15.40
N GLN A 199 -3.81 14.45 -15.41
CA GLN A 199 -2.68 14.74 -16.30
C GLN A 199 -1.95 13.45 -16.73
N LYS A 200 -1.55 13.37 -18.00
CA LYS A 200 -0.75 12.27 -18.55
C LYS A 200 0.74 12.45 -18.15
N ASP A 201 1.44 11.34 -17.93
CA ASP A 201 2.91 11.25 -17.72
C ASP A 201 3.46 11.59 -16.31
N ALA A 202 2.71 11.29 -15.25
CA ALA A 202 3.16 11.42 -13.84
C ALA A 202 4.51 10.73 -13.56
N ILE A 203 4.64 9.46 -13.96
CA ILE A 203 5.79 8.60 -13.67
C ILE A 203 7.06 9.10 -14.39
N ASN A 204 6.91 9.72 -15.55
CA ASN A 204 8.04 10.24 -16.33
C ASN A 204 8.61 11.54 -15.75
N ARG A 205 7.88 12.21 -14.85
CA ARG A 205 8.30 13.48 -14.22
C ARG A 205 8.91 13.31 -12.83
N MET A 206 8.89 12.10 -12.26
CA MET A 206 9.51 11.81 -10.96
C MET A 206 11.03 11.63 -11.08
N HIS A 207 11.77 12.03 -10.05
CA HIS A 207 13.20 11.72 -9.95
C HIS A 207 13.40 10.20 -9.72
N THR A 208 14.65 9.75 -9.82
CA THR A 208 14.98 8.31 -9.84
C THR A 208 14.68 7.59 -8.53
N THR A 209 14.70 8.31 -7.41
CA THR A 209 14.42 7.77 -6.07
C THR A 209 12.95 7.47 -5.85
N GLU A 210 12.03 8.23 -6.44
CA GLU A 210 10.59 8.05 -6.21
C GLU A 210 9.96 7.06 -7.18
N ARG A 211 10.65 6.74 -8.28
CA ARG A 211 10.38 5.50 -9.02
C ARG A 211 10.53 4.25 -8.14
N ALA A 212 11.33 4.30 -7.08
CA ALA A 212 11.45 3.18 -6.15
C ALA A 212 10.16 2.96 -5.35
N SER A 213 9.43 4.01 -4.98
CA SER A 213 8.13 3.89 -4.29
C SER A 213 7.06 3.21 -5.15
N PHE A 214 7.22 3.21 -6.49
CA PHE A 214 6.37 2.49 -7.44
C PHE A 214 7.07 1.26 -8.06
N SER A 215 8.24 0.86 -7.53
CA SER A 215 9.02 -0.25 -8.11
C SER A 215 8.32 -1.59 -7.95
N TYR A 216 7.41 -1.71 -6.98
CA TYR A 216 6.51 -2.84 -6.81
C TYR A 216 5.21 -2.38 -6.19
N ASN A 217 4.13 -3.08 -6.53
CA ASN A 217 2.82 -2.89 -5.93
C ASN A 217 2.63 -3.92 -4.81
N SER A 218 2.59 -3.48 -3.55
CA SER A 218 2.40 -4.40 -2.42
C SER A 218 1.03 -5.07 -2.43
N ASP A 219 0.00 -4.48 -3.03
CA ASP A 219 -1.31 -5.12 -3.17
C ASP A 219 -1.23 -6.35 -4.07
N GLU A 220 -0.51 -6.25 -5.20
CA GLU A 220 -0.29 -7.38 -6.11
C GLU A 220 0.49 -8.52 -5.45
N LEU A 221 1.50 -8.18 -4.64
CA LEU A 221 2.27 -9.16 -3.87
C LEU A 221 1.39 -9.88 -2.84
N LEU A 222 0.52 -9.15 -2.13
CA LEU A 222 -0.36 -9.75 -1.12
C LEU A 222 -1.45 -10.63 -1.74
N ILE A 223 -2.01 -10.23 -2.89
CA ILE A 223 -2.92 -11.08 -3.67
C ILE A 223 -2.20 -12.34 -4.16
N PHE A 224 -0.96 -12.20 -4.62
CA PHE A 224 -0.15 -13.36 -4.99
C PHE A 224 0.06 -14.32 -3.81
N ILE A 225 0.29 -13.80 -2.60
CA ILE A 225 0.42 -14.63 -1.39
C ILE A 225 -0.89 -15.35 -1.05
N ASP A 226 -2.05 -14.68 -1.15
CA ASP A 226 -3.34 -15.33 -0.96
C ASP A 226 -3.53 -16.51 -1.94
N ASN A 227 -3.23 -16.27 -3.21
CA ASN A 227 -3.33 -17.30 -4.25
C ASN A 227 -2.33 -18.44 -4.01
N PHE A 228 -1.12 -18.13 -3.53
CA PHE A 228 -0.13 -19.11 -3.12
C PHE A 228 -0.63 -19.96 -1.93
N HIS A 229 -1.25 -19.34 -0.91
CA HIS A 229 -1.84 -20.07 0.22
C HIS A 229 -2.95 -21.01 -0.22
N GLU A 230 -3.82 -20.57 -1.13
CA GLU A 230 -4.85 -21.42 -1.72
C GLU A 230 -4.24 -22.61 -2.49
N ALA A 231 -3.26 -22.35 -3.36
CA ALA A 231 -2.55 -23.38 -4.10
C ALA A 231 -1.81 -24.36 -3.17
N LEU A 232 -1.20 -23.85 -2.10
CA LEU A 232 -0.47 -24.64 -1.11
C LEU A 232 -1.43 -25.55 -0.32
N ASN A 233 -2.57 -25.03 0.09
CA ASN A 233 -3.63 -25.82 0.74
C ASN A 233 -4.14 -26.94 -0.17
N THR A 234 -4.42 -26.63 -1.44
CA THR A 234 -4.85 -27.64 -2.41
C THR A 234 -3.75 -28.68 -2.64
N TYR A 235 -2.50 -28.26 -2.73
CA TYR A 235 -1.36 -29.16 -2.86
C TYR A 235 -1.22 -30.10 -1.65
N PHE A 236 -1.33 -29.59 -0.42
CA PHE A 236 -1.31 -30.43 0.78
C PHE A 236 -2.47 -31.43 0.87
N HIS A 237 -3.61 -31.09 0.27
CA HIS A 237 -4.79 -31.96 0.24
C HIS A 237 -4.71 -33.05 -0.84
N THR A 238 -4.22 -32.70 -2.03
CA THR A 238 -4.29 -33.55 -3.24
C THR A 238 -2.97 -34.23 -3.58
N GLY A 239 -1.84 -33.65 -3.18
CA GLY A 239 -0.51 -34.05 -3.62
C GLY A 239 -0.15 -33.65 -5.06
N GLU A 240 -1.04 -32.93 -5.77
CA GLU A 240 -0.83 -32.55 -7.18
C GLU A 240 0.15 -31.38 -7.31
N SER A 241 1.44 -31.69 -7.52
CA SER A 241 2.52 -30.68 -7.55
C SER A 241 2.38 -29.62 -8.65
N GLU A 242 1.65 -29.91 -9.74
CA GLU A 242 1.43 -28.97 -10.83
C GLU A 242 0.75 -27.67 -10.35
N ILE A 243 -0.09 -27.75 -9.32
CA ILE A 243 -0.86 -26.62 -8.77
C ILE A 243 0.05 -25.57 -8.11
N ILE A 244 1.14 -26.00 -7.48
CA ILE A 244 2.05 -25.10 -6.73
C ILE A 244 3.29 -24.70 -7.53
N ASN A 245 3.60 -25.42 -8.62
CA ASN A 245 4.81 -25.22 -9.39
C ASN A 245 4.93 -23.81 -10.00
N ASP A 246 3.81 -23.21 -10.39
CA ASP A 246 3.78 -21.86 -10.96
C ASP A 246 4.08 -20.76 -9.94
N TYR A 247 3.94 -21.05 -8.65
CA TYR A 247 4.21 -20.11 -7.57
C TYR A 247 5.66 -20.18 -7.07
N ILE A 248 6.35 -21.32 -7.24
CA ILE A 248 7.65 -21.55 -6.61
C ILE A 248 8.80 -21.25 -7.56
N GLY A 249 9.67 -20.32 -7.16
CA GLY A 249 10.90 -19.96 -7.87
C GLY A 249 12.16 -20.71 -7.44
N SER A 250 12.11 -21.49 -6.35
CA SER A 250 13.27 -22.19 -5.77
C SER A 250 13.12 -23.71 -5.84
N ASP A 251 14.09 -24.40 -6.45
CA ASP A 251 14.13 -25.87 -6.51
C ASP A 251 14.22 -26.51 -5.11
N ASP A 252 14.89 -25.83 -4.18
CA ASP A 252 15.01 -26.31 -2.80
C ASP A 252 13.67 -26.22 -2.06
N LEU A 253 12.90 -25.16 -2.29
CA LEU A 253 11.54 -25.04 -1.76
C LEU A 253 10.62 -26.12 -2.36
N LYS A 254 10.73 -26.40 -3.67
CA LYS A 254 9.98 -27.49 -4.32
C LYS A 254 10.28 -28.85 -3.65
N LYS A 255 11.56 -29.19 -3.52
CA LYS A 255 11.98 -30.45 -2.85
C LYS A 255 11.48 -30.53 -1.41
N HIS A 256 11.52 -29.43 -0.68
CA HIS A 256 11.04 -29.39 0.70
C HIS A 256 9.52 -29.64 0.78
N LEU A 257 8.73 -29.00 -0.07
CA LEU A 257 7.28 -29.18 -0.10
C LEU A 257 6.88 -30.61 -0.49
N VAL A 258 7.59 -31.24 -1.44
CA VAL A 258 7.40 -32.66 -1.77
C VAL A 258 7.62 -33.54 -0.55
N LYS A 259 8.73 -33.33 0.18
CA LYS A 259 9.03 -34.09 1.40
C LYS A 259 7.96 -33.91 2.48
N VAL A 260 7.45 -32.68 2.67
CA VAL A 260 6.37 -32.38 3.63
C VAL A 260 5.09 -33.16 3.31
N VAL A 261 4.73 -33.28 2.03
CA VAL A 261 3.57 -34.06 1.58
C VAL A 261 3.80 -35.57 1.76
N GLU A 262 4.98 -36.07 1.37
CA GLU A 262 5.36 -37.49 1.53
C GLU A 262 5.38 -37.94 3.00
N GLU A 263 5.72 -37.05 3.94
CA GLU A 263 5.74 -37.31 5.38
C GLU A 263 4.33 -37.28 6.04
N ASP A 264 3.25 -37.22 5.26
CA ASP A 264 1.85 -37.18 5.70
C ASP A 264 1.55 -36.00 6.67
N ILE A 265 2.19 -34.85 6.42
CA ILE A 265 1.80 -33.55 7.01
C ILE A 265 0.55 -32.99 6.29
N SER A 266 -0.17 -33.85 5.55
CA SER A 266 -1.40 -33.66 4.73
C SER A 266 -2.61 -33.02 5.42
N LYS A 267 -2.44 -32.53 6.66
CA LYS A 267 -3.49 -31.93 7.48
C LYS A 267 -3.20 -30.50 7.91
N LEU A 268 -2.10 -29.90 7.46
CA LEU A 268 -1.85 -28.47 7.64
C LEU A 268 -2.73 -27.68 6.67
N HIS A 269 -3.60 -26.83 7.20
CA HIS A 269 -4.44 -25.96 6.41
C HIS A 269 -4.30 -24.52 6.90
N LEU A 270 -3.88 -23.62 6.02
CA LEU A 270 -3.77 -22.19 6.29
C LEU A 270 -5.17 -21.58 6.11
N THR A 271 -5.75 -20.98 7.17
CA THR A 271 -7.13 -20.47 7.12
C THR A 271 -7.21 -18.96 6.97
N THR A 272 -6.54 -18.22 7.84
CA THR A 272 -6.58 -16.75 7.87
C THR A 272 -5.17 -16.22 8.08
N SER A 273 -4.77 -15.22 7.30
CA SER A 273 -3.45 -14.62 7.37
C SER A 273 -3.60 -13.10 7.55
N GLU A 274 -2.97 -12.54 8.59
CA GLU A 274 -2.89 -11.10 8.83
C GLU A 274 -1.48 -10.60 8.52
N VAL A 275 -1.36 -9.68 7.58
CA VAL A 275 -0.07 -9.09 7.21
C VAL A 275 0.43 -8.18 8.35
N LYS A 276 1.62 -8.47 8.87
CA LYS A 276 2.29 -7.65 9.89
C LYS A 276 3.27 -6.66 9.27
N SER A 277 4.04 -7.10 8.26
CA SER A 277 4.98 -6.23 7.56
C SER A 277 5.28 -6.71 6.14
N VAL A 278 5.68 -5.77 5.28
CA VAL A 278 6.21 -6.03 3.93
C VAL A 278 7.49 -5.22 3.79
N ASN A 279 8.62 -5.90 3.57
CA ASN A 279 9.93 -5.27 3.49
C ASN A 279 10.62 -5.69 2.19
N ALA A 280 11.22 -4.73 1.49
CA ALA A 280 12.14 -5.01 0.39
C ALA A 280 13.57 -5.11 0.93
N VAL A 281 14.22 -6.25 0.72
CA VAL A 281 15.62 -6.51 1.12
C VAL A 281 16.36 -7.03 -0.10
N ASP A 282 17.31 -6.25 -0.61
CA ASP A 282 18.00 -6.48 -1.88
C ASP A 282 17.00 -6.62 -3.06
N TYR A 283 16.91 -7.81 -3.65
CA TYR A 283 16.01 -8.15 -4.74
C TYR A 283 14.82 -9.03 -4.28
N GLN A 284 14.61 -9.12 -2.96
CA GLN A 284 13.60 -9.96 -2.35
C GLN A 284 12.57 -9.12 -1.58
N TYR A 285 11.36 -9.64 -1.52
CA TYR A 285 10.28 -9.08 -0.73
C TYR A 285 9.97 -10.05 0.40
N VAL A 286 10.14 -9.60 1.63
CA VAL A 286 9.89 -10.36 2.85
C VAL A 286 8.54 -9.91 3.39
N VAL A 287 7.57 -10.83 3.38
CA VAL A 287 6.25 -10.62 3.95
C VAL A 287 6.14 -11.42 5.23
N GLU A 288 5.89 -10.71 6.32
CA GLU A 288 5.64 -11.30 7.63
C GLU A 288 4.13 -11.31 7.87
N LEU A 289 3.60 -12.50 8.17
CA LEU A 289 2.19 -12.69 8.46
C LEU A 289 2.01 -13.36 9.82
N GLU A 290 0.84 -13.15 10.39
CA GLU A 290 0.31 -13.96 11.47
C GLU A 290 -0.81 -14.82 10.90
N THR A 291 -0.58 -16.12 10.87
CA THR A 291 -1.42 -17.07 10.14
C THR A 291 -2.05 -18.05 11.10
N THR A 292 -3.36 -18.24 11.00
CA THR A 292 -4.04 -19.34 11.67
C THR A 292 -3.89 -20.60 10.83
N ILE A 293 -3.34 -21.64 11.45
CA ILE A 293 -3.22 -22.96 10.85
C ILE A 293 -4.16 -23.93 11.59
N ASN A 294 -4.83 -24.78 10.84
CA ASN A 294 -5.55 -25.94 11.35
C ASN A 294 -4.69 -27.17 11.07
N ASN A 295 -4.38 -27.95 12.10
CA ASN A 295 -3.71 -29.24 11.97
C ASN A 295 -4.52 -30.30 12.70
N LYS A 296 -5.16 -31.20 11.93
CA LYS A 296 -6.00 -32.30 12.46
C LYS A 296 -7.14 -31.82 13.37
N GLY A 297 -7.67 -30.63 13.13
CA GLY A 297 -8.74 -30.02 13.93
C GLY A 297 -8.26 -29.14 15.08
N GLU A 298 -6.95 -29.03 15.31
CA GLU A 298 -6.38 -28.07 16.26
C GLU A 298 -5.99 -26.79 15.53
N GLU A 299 -6.65 -25.69 15.88
CA GLU A 299 -6.32 -24.36 15.37
C GLU A 299 -5.29 -23.69 16.26
N ARG A 300 -4.31 -23.04 15.64
CA ARG A 300 -3.30 -22.24 16.33
C ARG A 300 -2.78 -21.13 15.44
N THR A 301 -2.37 -20.04 16.06
CA THR A 301 -1.75 -18.92 15.38
C THR A 301 -0.24 -19.10 15.34
N VAL A 302 0.36 -18.86 14.19
CA VAL A 302 1.80 -18.96 13.94
C VAL A 302 2.32 -17.70 13.26
N SER A 303 3.61 -17.43 13.46
CA SER A 303 4.31 -16.44 12.63
C SER A 303 4.70 -17.11 11.31
N GLU A 304 4.38 -16.45 10.21
CA GLU A 304 4.72 -16.88 8.87
C GLU A 304 5.65 -15.85 8.21
N ILE A 305 6.67 -16.34 7.51
CA ILE A 305 7.56 -15.52 6.70
C ILE A 305 7.57 -16.08 5.27
N VAL A 306 7.11 -15.27 4.33
CA VAL A 306 7.15 -15.57 2.89
C VAL A 306 8.18 -14.65 2.24
N LYS A 307 9.15 -15.23 1.54
CA LYS A 307 10.09 -14.47 0.71
C LYS A 307 9.75 -14.66 -0.75
N CYS A 308 9.52 -13.55 -1.43
CA CYS A 308 9.14 -13.50 -2.84
C CYS A 308 10.19 -12.76 -3.67
N ILE A 309 10.23 -13.07 -4.96
CA ILE A 309 10.94 -12.29 -5.99
C ILE A 309 9.98 -11.98 -7.13
N LEU A 310 10.23 -10.89 -7.85
CA LEU A 310 9.54 -10.58 -9.10
C LEU A 310 10.46 -10.95 -10.28
N LEU A 311 10.15 -12.04 -10.96
CA LEU A 311 10.92 -12.55 -12.11
C LEU A 311 10.06 -12.45 -13.37
N ASN A 312 10.54 -11.75 -14.40
CA ASN A 312 9.80 -11.59 -15.67
C ASN A 312 8.36 -11.05 -15.50
N LYS A 313 8.14 -10.15 -14.52
CA LYS A 313 6.82 -9.61 -14.13
C LYS A 313 5.89 -10.63 -13.47
N GLU A 314 6.41 -11.76 -13.03
CA GLU A 314 5.68 -12.76 -12.26
C GLU A 314 6.27 -12.88 -10.86
N TRP A 315 5.40 -12.89 -9.85
CA TRP A 315 5.81 -13.17 -8.50
C TRP A 315 6.14 -14.65 -8.33
N LYS A 316 7.21 -14.95 -7.59
CA LYS A 316 7.60 -16.31 -7.22
C LYS A 316 8.02 -16.36 -5.74
N VAL A 317 7.56 -17.37 -5.02
CA VAL A 317 8.01 -17.71 -3.67
C VAL A 317 9.34 -18.44 -3.76
N ILE A 318 10.34 -17.96 -3.01
CA ILE A 318 11.67 -18.57 -2.92
C ILE A 318 11.93 -19.19 -1.54
N SER A 319 11.18 -18.75 -0.52
CA SER A 319 11.23 -19.32 0.82
C SER A 319 9.89 -19.12 1.51
N PHE A 320 9.48 -20.12 2.30
CA PHE A 320 8.28 -20.10 3.12
C PHE A 320 8.64 -20.73 4.48
N THR A 321 8.28 -20.10 5.58
CA THR A 321 8.60 -20.57 6.92
C THR A 321 7.47 -20.27 7.88
N ILE A 322 7.13 -21.25 8.71
CA ILE A 322 6.16 -21.13 9.80
C ILE A 322 6.90 -21.35 11.14
N GLN A 323 6.64 -20.48 12.11
CA GLN A 323 7.21 -20.55 13.47
C GLN A 323 6.09 -20.45 14.52
N GLU A 324 6.15 -21.30 15.54
CA GLU A 324 5.25 -21.20 16.68
C GLU A 324 5.59 -19.96 17.52
N GLN A 325 4.56 -19.19 17.92
CA GLN A 325 4.73 -18.10 18.87
C GLN A 325 4.94 -18.73 20.26
N ASN A 326 6.14 -18.52 20.84
CA ASN A 326 6.48 -18.99 22.19
C ASN A 326 5.81 -18.16 23.28
#